data_AF-A0AAD5IZD5-F1
#
_entry.id   AF-A0AAD5IZD5-F1
#
_cell.length_a   1.000
_cell.length_b   1.000
_cell.length_c   1.000
_cell.angle_alpha   90.00
_cell.angle_beta   90.00
_cell.angle_gamma   90.00
#
_symmetry.space_group_name_H-M   'P 1'
#
loop_
_entity.id
_entity.type
_entity.pdbx_description
1 polymer ?
#
loop_
_entity_poly.entity_id
_entity_poly.type
_entity_poly.pdbx_seq_one_letter_code
_entity_poly.pdbx_strand_id
1 'polypeptide(L)'
;MEKIPAPTLSTGRSWFKYFQYEEGRDSPGEARNVILVVITLIAAVTFQAGVNPPGGVWQDNSDEHVAGRAIYASQSRAYYVFLISNTVALSTCILVIVSLTHKFPFHFEIGVATGAMLVTYASAVFAVTPEESVRFRYILVSAALPFLVRGLIQLFNWFRNPKVSDYVNDTRI
;
A
#
# COMPACT_ATOMS: atom_id res chain seq x y z
N MET A 1 11.44 -47.13 6.10
CA MET A 1 11.44 -45.69 6.40
C MET A 1 12.28 -45.00 5.35
N GLU A 2 11.62 -44.44 4.34
CA GLU A 2 12.30 -43.75 3.24
C GLU A 2 12.84 -42.41 3.74
N LYS A 3 14.16 -42.24 3.65
CA LYS A 3 14.86 -41.03 4.10
C LYS A 3 14.63 -39.96 3.04
N ILE A 4 13.85 -38.93 3.36
CA ILE A 4 13.70 -37.74 2.51
C ILE A 4 15.10 -37.11 2.35
N PRO A 5 15.66 -37.01 1.13
CA PRO A 5 16.99 -36.46 0.95
C PRO A 5 16.99 -34.95 1.26
N ALA A 6 17.98 -34.51 2.05
CA ALA A 6 18.16 -33.10 2.36
C ALA A 6 18.43 -32.31 1.07
N PRO A 7 17.83 -31.12 0.89
CA PRO A 7 17.98 -30.35 -0.33
C PRO A 7 19.44 -29.93 -0.54
N THR A 8 20.02 -30.32 -1.67
CA THR A 8 21.37 -29.91 -2.08
C THR A 8 21.30 -28.45 -2.55
N LEU A 9 21.73 -27.54 -1.67
CA LEU A 9 21.81 -26.11 -1.96
C LEU A 9 22.94 -25.87 -2.99
N SER A 10 22.55 -25.80 -4.27
CA SER A 10 23.40 -25.33 -5.37
C SER A 10 23.63 -23.83 -5.22
N THR A 11 24.85 -23.50 -4.77
CA THR A 11 25.34 -22.16 -4.47
C THR A 11 25.35 -21.28 -5.73
N GLY A 12 24.59 -20.18 -5.72
CA GLY A 12 24.87 -19.01 -6.56
C GLY A 12 23.68 -18.30 -7.19
N ARG A 13 22.55 -18.97 -7.48
CA ARG A 13 21.46 -18.33 -8.26
C ARG A 13 20.03 -18.53 -7.76
N SER A 14 19.82 -19.29 -6.68
CA SER A 14 18.49 -19.88 -6.42
C SER A 14 17.94 -19.71 -5.00
N TRP A 15 18.54 -18.87 -4.16
CA TRP A 15 18.07 -18.75 -2.77
C TRP A 15 16.62 -18.23 -2.67
N PHE A 16 16.20 -17.37 -3.59
CA PHE A 16 14.82 -16.90 -3.66
C PHE A 16 13.81 -17.96 -4.13
N LYS A 17 14.22 -18.98 -4.91
CA LYS A 17 13.26 -20.00 -5.40
C LYS A 17 12.62 -20.78 -4.25
N TYR A 18 13.36 -20.99 -3.17
CA TYR A 18 12.85 -21.66 -1.98
C TYR A 18 11.71 -20.89 -1.29
N PHE A 19 11.69 -19.55 -1.42
CA PHE A 19 10.68 -18.68 -0.81
C PHE A 19 9.56 -18.27 -1.79
N GLN A 20 9.55 -18.82 -3.01
CA GLN A 20 8.50 -18.51 -3.97
C GLN A 20 7.19 -19.19 -3.57
N TYR A 21 6.09 -18.44 -3.67
CA TYR A 21 4.76 -19.00 -3.54
C TYR A 21 4.50 -20.00 -4.66
N GLU A 22 4.09 -21.21 -4.31
CA GLU A 22 3.72 -22.26 -5.24
C GLU A 22 2.28 -22.71 -4.98
N GLU A 23 1.40 -22.54 -5.95
CA GLU A 23 -0.05 -22.81 -5.82
C GLU A 23 -0.38 -24.27 -5.44
N GLY A 24 0.53 -25.22 -5.71
CA GLY A 24 0.39 -26.63 -5.30
C GLY A 24 1.01 -27.00 -3.95
N ARG A 25 1.89 -26.16 -3.40
CA ARG A 25 2.63 -26.42 -2.15
C ARG A 25 2.14 -25.56 -0.99
N ASP A 26 1.82 -24.30 -1.27
CA ASP A 26 1.45 -23.29 -0.27
C ASP A 26 -0.06 -23.03 -0.31
N SER A 27 -0.72 -23.00 0.85
CA SER A 27 -2.15 -22.70 0.88
C SER A 27 -2.40 -21.19 0.63
N PRO A 28 -3.44 -20.83 -0.14
CA PRO A 28 -3.81 -19.43 -0.34
C PRO A 28 -4.11 -18.69 0.97
N GLY A 29 -4.60 -19.41 1.99
CA GLY A 29 -4.88 -18.86 3.31
C GLY A 29 -3.62 -18.46 4.08
N GLU A 30 -2.57 -19.30 4.06
CA GLU A 30 -1.28 -18.99 4.68
C GLU A 30 -0.59 -17.82 3.98
N ALA A 31 -0.56 -17.83 2.64
CA ALA A 31 -0.02 -16.72 1.86
C ALA A 31 -0.76 -15.41 2.17
N ARG A 32 -2.10 -15.44 2.22
CA ARG A 32 -2.92 -14.29 2.62
C ARG A 32 -2.56 -13.77 4.02
N ASN A 33 -2.38 -14.66 4.99
CA ASN A 33 -2.03 -14.27 6.36
C ASN A 33 -0.65 -13.60 6.42
N VAL A 34 0.36 -14.16 5.73
CA VAL A 34 1.69 -13.57 5.65
C VAL A 34 1.64 -12.18 4.99
N ILE A 35 0.92 -12.05 3.87
CA ILE A 35 0.79 -10.77 3.17
C ILE A 35 0.09 -9.73 4.08
N LEU A 36 -0.98 -10.11 4.78
CA LEU A 36 -1.66 -9.20 5.71
C LEU A 36 -0.73 -8.69 6.82
N VAL A 37 0.13 -9.54 7.37
CA VAL A 37 1.14 -9.14 8.37
C VAL A 37 2.12 -8.14 7.76
N VAL A 38 2.73 -8.47 6.62
CA VAL A 38 3.72 -7.61 5.95
C VAL A 38 3.11 -6.26 5.59
N ILE A 39 1.92 -6.25 5.00
CA ILE A 39 1.24 -5.03 4.57
C ILE A 39 0.84 -4.17 5.76
N THR A 40 0.36 -4.77 6.86
CA THR A 40 0.02 -4.00 8.07
C THR A 40 1.25 -3.35 8.70
N LEU A 41 2.41 -4.04 8.68
CA LEU A 41 3.67 -3.46 9.14
C LEU A 41 4.12 -2.28 8.26
N ILE A 42 4.04 -2.41 6.93
CA ILE A 42 4.36 -1.31 6.02
C ILE A 42 3.39 -0.14 6.22
N ALA A 43 2.09 -0.40 6.37
CA ALA A 43 1.08 0.61 6.67
C ALA A 43 1.39 1.35 7.98
N ALA A 44 1.78 0.63 9.04
CA ALA A 44 2.15 1.23 10.32
C ALA A 44 3.39 2.13 10.18
N VAL A 45 4.45 1.65 9.53
CA VAL A 45 5.68 2.43 9.30
C VAL A 45 5.41 3.67 8.46
N THR A 46 4.61 3.54 7.39
CA THR A 46 4.27 4.67 6.52
C THR A 46 3.42 5.70 7.24
N PHE A 47 2.40 5.27 7.99
CA PHE A 47 1.59 6.17 8.82
C PHE A 47 2.46 6.93 9.82
N GLN A 48 3.33 6.23 10.55
CA GLN A 48 4.25 6.86 11.52
C GLN A 48 5.15 7.89 10.87
N ALA A 49 5.73 7.58 9.71
CA ALA A 49 6.60 8.52 8.99
C ALA A 49 5.84 9.72 8.40
N GLY A 50 4.57 9.56 8.04
CA GLY A 50 3.73 10.65 7.55
C GLY A 50 3.28 11.63 8.63
N VAL A 51 2.90 11.12 9.81
CA VAL A 51 2.45 11.96 10.94
C VAL A 51 3.62 12.53 11.74
N ASN A 52 4.79 11.87 11.71
CA ASN A 52 6.03 12.35 12.30
C ASN A 52 7.08 12.52 11.18
N PRO A 53 7.08 13.67 10.48
CA PRO A 53 8.00 13.86 9.36
C PRO A 53 9.46 13.75 9.82
N PRO A 54 10.37 13.24 8.96
CA PRO A 54 11.80 13.22 9.25
C PRO A 54 12.30 14.60 9.69
N GLY A 55 13.13 14.66 10.72
CA GLY A 55 13.60 15.93 11.28
C GLY A 55 12.58 16.67 12.15
N GLY A 56 11.34 16.18 12.24
CA GLY A 56 10.29 16.74 13.11
C GLY A 56 9.57 17.95 12.50
N VAL A 57 8.87 18.65 13.38
CA VAL A 57 8.13 19.87 13.05
C VAL A 57 8.68 21.05 13.85
N TRP A 58 8.53 22.26 13.30
CA TRP A 58 8.86 23.48 14.03
C TRP A 58 8.00 23.58 15.29
N GLN A 59 8.61 24.01 16.40
CA GLN A 59 7.95 24.13 17.71
C GLN A 59 7.51 25.56 18.03
N ASP A 60 7.96 26.53 17.23
CA ASP A 60 7.73 27.96 17.38
C ASP A 60 7.36 28.59 16.03
N ASN A 61 6.96 29.86 16.07
CA ASN A 61 6.69 30.66 14.88
C ASN A 61 7.82 31.68 14.68
N SER A 62 8.22 31.89 13.44
CA SER A 62 9.18 32.93 13.02
C SER A 62 8.76 33.54 11.68
N ASP A 63 9.52 34.51 11.17
CA ASP A 63 9.30 35.07 9.84
C ASP A 63 9.53 34.03 8.70
N GLU A 64 10.29 32.96 8.97
CA GLU A 64 10.65 31.93 7.99
C GLU A 64 9.82 30.64 8.14
N HIS A 65 9.22 30.39 9.31
CA HIS A 65 8.54 29.12 9.60
C HIS A 65 7.34 29.23 10.55
N VAL A 66 6.45 28.26 10.47
CA VAL A 66 5.24 28.16 11.29
C VAL A 66 5.27 26.87 12.11
N ALA A 67 4.92 26.96 13.39
CA ALA A 67 4.83 25.82 14.29
C ALA A 67 3.93 24.72 13.72
N GLY A 68 4.35 23.47 13.86
CA GLY A 68 3.65 22.30 13.31
C GLY A 68 3.98 21.99 11.84
N ARG A 69 4.62 22.90 11.09
CA ARG A 69 5.13 22.58 9.74
C ARG A 69 6.36 21.69 9.82
N ALA A 70 6.49 20.76 8.87
CA ALA A 70 7.64 19.87 8.80
C ALA A 70 8.93 20.67 8.55
N ILE A 71 9.96 20.45 9.38
CA ILE A 71 11.30 21.01 9.15
C ILE A 71 11.84 20.53 7.81
N TYR A 72 11.57 19.27 7.45
CA TYR A 72 11.98 18.69 6.18
C TYR A 72 11.37 19.38 4.95
N ALA A 73 10.25 20.10 5.09
CA ALA A 73 9.65 20.85 3.99
C ALA A 73 10.54 22.00 3.48
N SER A 74 11.52 22.45 4.29
CA SER A 74 12.57 23.39 3.85
C SER A 74 13.36 22.86 2.65
N GLN A 75 13.56 21.55 2.55
CA GLN A 75 14.14 20.89 1.38
C GLN A 75 13.03 20.36 0.45
N SER A 76 12.30 21.29 -0.18
CA SER A 76 11.07 21.01 -0.94
C SER A 76 11.16 19.78 -1.85
N ARG A 77 12.19 19.65 -2.69
CA ARG A 77 12.31 18.51 -3.63
C ARG A 77 12.37 17.16 -2.93
N ALA A 78 13.24 17.02 -1.92
CA ALA A 78 13.42 15.77 -1.19
C ALA A 78 12.17 15.42 -0.36
N TYR A 79 11.56 16.44 0.25
CA TYR A 79 10.31 16.31 0.98
C TYR A 79 9.16 15.78 0.11
N TYR A 80 8.99 16.30 -1.12
CA TYR A 80 7.94 15.81 -2.02
C TYR A 80 8.19 14.38 -2.49
N VAL A 81 9.43 14.02 -2.80
CA VAL A 81 9.76 12.63 -3.17
C VAL A 81 9.41 11.68 -2.01
N PHE A 82 9.78 12.04 -0.79
CA PHE A 82 9.41 11.31 0.42
C PHE A 82 7.89 11.18 0.56
N LEU A 83 7.17 12.30 0.50
CA LEU A 83 5.75 12.35 0.79
C LEU A 83 4.90 11.62 -0.26
N ILE A 84 5.25 11.77 -1.54
CA ILE A 84 4.61 11.02 -2.64
C ILE A 84 4.88 9.53 -2.46
N SER A 85 6.14 9.12 -2.25
CA SER A 85 6.49 7.70 -2.11
C SER A 85 5.79 7.06 -0.92
N ASN A 86 5.75 7.76 0.21
CA ASN A 86 5.06 7.31 1.42
C ASN A 86 3.55 7.18 1.20
N THR A 87 2.93 8.15 0.52
CA THR A 87 1.50 8.14 0.19
C THR A 87 1.15 7.00 -0.77
N VAL A 88 1.97 6.71 -1.79
CA VAL A 88 1.81 5.55 -2.68
C VAL A 88 1.92 4.24 -1.91
N ALA A 89 2.88 4.14 -1.00
CA ALA A 89 3.06 2.93 -0.19
C ALA A 89 1.84 2.69 0.72
N LEU A 90 1.36 3.71 1.42
CA LEU A 90 0.19 3.61 2.29
C LEU A 90 -1.08 3.28 1.49
N SER A 91 -1.33 3.94 0.36
CA SER A 91 -2.50 3.67 -0.48
C SER A 91 -2.46 2.27 -1.10
N THR A 92 -1.29 1.77 -1.47
CA THR A 92 -1.10 0.38 -1.92
C THR A 92 -1.40 -0.60 -0.79
N CYS A 93 -0.93 -0.34 0.43
CA CYS A 93 -1.21 -1.20 1.57
C CYS A 93 -2.71 -1.29 1.85
N ILE A 94 -3.42 -0.16 1.80
CA ILE A 94 -4.88 -0.10 1.97
C ILE A 94 -5.60 -0.90 0.91
N LEU A 95 -5.22 -0.74 -0.37
CA LEU A 95 -5.78 -1.52 -1.47
C LEU A 95 -5.63 -3.03 -1.21
N VAL A 96 -4.44 -3.47 -0.76
CA VAL A 96 -4.17 -4.88 -0.47
C VAL A 96 -4.95 -5.37 0.74
N ILE A 97 -5.03 -4.59 1.84
CA ILE A 97 -5.82 -4.93 3.03
C ILE A 97 -7.29 -5.13 2.66
N VAL A 98 -7.90 -4.17 1.97
CA VAL A 98 -9.32 -4.26 1.56
C VAL A 98 -9.53 -5.43 0.60
N SER A 99 -8.59 -5.70 -0.30
CA SER A 99 -8.68 -6.83 -1.24
C SER A 99 -8.61 -8.18 -0.53
N LEU A 100 -7.68 -8.35 0.42
CA LEU A 100 -7.45 -9.62 1.10
C LEU A 100 -8.46 -9.90 2.22
N THR A 101 -9.07 -8.86 2.78
CA THR A 101 -10.10 -8.97 3.83
C THR A 101 -11.52 -9.05 3.26
N HIS A 102 -11.67 -9.00 1.94
CA HIS A 102 -12.96 -9.11 1.28
C HIS A 102 -13.68 -10.42 1.68
N LYS A 103 -14.94 -10.30 2.12
CA LYS A 103 -15.79 -11.39 2.66
C LYS A 103 -15.35 -11.96 4.02
N PHE A 104 -14.44 -11.32 4.75
CA PHE A 104 -14.19 -11.70 6.13
C PHE A 104 -15.35 -11.27 7.04
N PRO A 105 -15.62 -12.00 8.14
CA PRO A 105 -16.34 -11.40 9.25
C PRO A 105 -15.56 -10.15 9.67
N PHE A 106 -16.26 -9.02 9.87
CA PHE A 106 -15.69 -7.71 10.18
C PHE A 106 -15.05 -6.89 9.04
N HIS A 107 -15.28 -7.24 7.76
CA HIS A 107 -14.80 -6.42 6.64
C HIS A 107 -15.26 -4.96 6.71
N PHE A 108 -16.49 -4.71 7.15
CA PHE A 108 -17.02 -3.34 7.25
C PHE A 108 -16.24 -2.52 8.28
N GLU A 109 -15.97 -3.10 9.44
CA GLU A 109 -15.23 -2.51 10.55
C GLU A 109 -13.79 -2.22 10.15
N ILE A 110 -13.14 -3.16 9.42
CA ILE A 110 -11.83 -2.93 8.80
C ILE A 110 -11.89 -1.76 7.81
N GLY A 111 -12.94 -1.68 7.01
CA GLY A 111 -13.18 -0.57 6.09
C GLY A 111 -13.31 0.78 6.81
N VAL A 112 -14.10 0.83 7.89
CA VAL A 112 -14.27 2.03 8.74
C VAL A 112 -12.95 2.43 9.38
N ALA A 113 -12.21 1.49 9.97
CA ALA A 113 -10.92 1.76 10.60
C ALA A 113 -9.89 2.28 9.58
N THR A 114 -9.84 1.67 8.39
CA THR A 114 -8.93 2.09 7.32
C THR A 114 -9.31 3.45 6.75
N GLY A 115 -10.61 3.74 6.62
CA GLY A 115 -11.12 5.05 6.22
C GLY A 115 -10.79 6.14 7.25
N ALA A 116 -10.99 5.86 8.53
CA ALA A 116 -10.61 6.78 9.61
C ALA A 116 -9.09 7.04 9.62
N MET A 117 -8.28 6.00 9.44
CA MET A 117 -6.83 6.12 9.32
C MET A 117 -6.44 7.03 8.14
N LEU A 118 -7.06 6.88 6.97
CA LEU A 118 -6.84 7.76 5.81
C LEU A 118 -7.14 9.23 6.12
N VAL A 119 -8.26 9.50 6.80
CA VAL A 119 -8.62 10.87 7.19
C VAL A 119 -7.57 11.47 8.11
N THR A 120 -7.13 10.73 9.13
CA THR A 120 -6.09 11.21 10.06
C THR A 120 -4.75 11.43 9.36
N TYR A 121 -4.35 10.55 8.44
CA TYR A 121 -3.13 10.71 7.66
C TYR A 121 -3.21 11.94 6.74
N ALA A 122 -4.33 12.12 6.03
CA ALA A 122 -4.55 13.28 5.17
C ALA A 122 -4.52 14.59 5.97
N SER A 123 -5.16 14.60 7.14
CA SER A 123 -5.13 15.74 8.07
C SER A 123 -3.72 16.04 8.54
N ALA A 124 -2.94 15.03 8.91
CA ALA A 124 -1.56 15.20 9.36
C ALA A 124 -0.68 15.76 8.23
N VAL A 125 -0.76 15.17 7.02
CA VAL A 125 -0.05 15.65 5.83
C VAL A 125 -0.40 17.11 5.53
N PHE A 126 -1.69 17.48 5.60
CA PHE A 126 -2.13 18.86 5.40
C PHE A 126 -1.57 19.81 6.46
N ALA A 127 -1.57 19.40 7.73
CA ALA A 127 -1.03 20.19 8.82
C ALA A 127 0.48 20.42 8.69
N VAL A 128 1.25 19.39 8.29
CA VAL A 128 2.72 19.49 8.23
C VAL A 128 3.25 20.08 6.91
N THR A 129 2.47 20.04 5.81
CA THR A 129 2.90 20.49 4.47
C THR A 129 2.52 21.95 4.20
N PRO A 130 3.48 22.86 3.93
CA PRO A 130 3.19 24.25 3.58
C PRO A 130 2.17 24.38 2.43
N GLU A 131 1.26 25.35 2.52
CA GLU A 131 0.17 25.53 1.55
C GLU A 131 0.69 26.01 0.19
N GLU A 132 0.76 25.10 -0.77
CA GLU A 132 0.95 25.39 -2.20
C GLU A 132 -0.01 24.52 -3.01
N SER A 133 -1.05 25.12 -3.60
CA SER A 133 -2.20 24.36 -4.14
C SER A 133 -1.82 23.36 -5.25
N VAL A 134 -0.82 23.70 -6.08
CA VAL A 134 -0.32 22.83 -7.17
C VAL A 134 0.34 21.56 -6.64
N ARG A 135 0.89 21.61 -5.42
CA ARG A 135 1.64 20.51 -4.83
C ARG A 135 0.72 19.49 -4.14
N PHE A 136 -0.42 19.95 -3.63
CA PHE A 136 -1.47 19.08 -3.07
C PHE A 136 -2.10 18.15 -4.12
N ARG A 137 -2.22 18.60 -5.37
CA ARG A 137 -2.74 17.76 -6.48
C ARG A 137 -1.89 16.50 -6.69
N TYR A 138 -0.57 16.59 -6.56
CA TYR A 138 0.31 15.41 -6.72
C TYR A 138 0.09 14.39 -5.60
N ILE A 139 -0.18 14.83 -4.38
CA ILE A 139 -0.50 13.95 -3.25
C ILE A 139 -1.79 13.18 -3.53
N LEU A 140 -2.85 13.88 -3.97
CA LEU A 140 -4.12 13.24 -4.34
C LEU A 140 -3.96 12.24 -5.49
N VAL A 141 -3.22 12.61 -6.54
CA VAL A 141 -2.94 11.72 -7.67
C VAL A 141 -2.18 10.48 -7.20
N SER A 142 -1.17 10.65 -6.35
CA SER A 142 -0.39 9.53 -5.80
C SER A 142 -1.21 8.60 -4.89
N ALA A 143 -2.16 9.15 -4.14
CA ALA A 143 -3.09 8.36 -3.32
C ALA A 143 -4.03 7.52 -4.21
N ALA A 144 -4.50 8.07 -5.33
CA ALA A 144 -5.36 7.36 -6.28
C ALA A 144 -4.60 6.36 -7.16
N LEU A 145 -3.28 6.52 -7.32
CA LEU A 145 -2.46 5.78 -8.29
C LEU A 145 -2.62 4.25 -8.19
N PRO A 146 -2.50 3.58 -7.02
CA PRO A 146 -2.60 2.12 -6.96
C PRO A 146 -3.99 1.60 -7.36
N PHE A 147 -5.04 2.37 -7.04
CA PHE A 147 -6.41 2.05 -7.43
C PHE A 147 -6.61 2.17 -8.93
N LEU A 148 -6.08 3.25 -9.53
CA LEU A 148 -6.13 3.46 -10.99
C LEU A 148 -5.37 2.36 -11.72
N VAL A 149 -4.15 2.03 -11.29
CA VAL A 149 -3.36 0.94 -11.88
C VAL A 149 -4.12 -0.38 -11.80
N ARG A 150 -4.73 -0.70 -10.64
CA ARG A 150 -5.51 -1.93 -10.49
C ARG A 150 -6.75 -1.96 -11.38
N GLY A 151 -7.47 -0.83 -11.49
CA GLY A 151 -8.61 -0.67 -12.38
C GLY A 151 -8.24 -0.83 -13.86
N LEU A 152 -7.11 -0.23 -14.28
CA LEU A 152 -6.59 -0.37 -15.65
C LEU A 152 -6.20 -1.81 -15.97
N ILE A 153 -5.57 -2.53 -15.04
CA ILE A 153 -5.24 -3.95 -15.21
C ILE A 153 -6.52 -4.79 -15.38
N GLN A 154 -7.54 -4.54 -14.56
CA GLN A 154 -8.81 -5.25 -14.66
C GLN A 154 -9.52 -4.95 -15.98
N LEU A 155 -9.55 -3.69 -16.39
CA LEU A 155 -10.13 -3.26 -17.66
C LEU A 155 -9.39 -3.87 -18.86
N PHE A 156 -8.06 -3.85 -18.85
CA PHE A 156 -7.23 -4.46 -19.88
C PHE A 156 -7.45 -5.97 -19.96
N ASN A 157 -7.52 -6.66 -18.82
CA ASN A 157 -7.79 -8.10 -18.77
C ASN A 157 -9.20 -8.42 -19.27
N TRP A 158 -10.19 -7.58 -18.96
CA TRP A 158 -11.55 -7.71 -19.47
C TRP A 158 -11.60 -7.55 -21.00
N PHE A 159 -10.93 -6.52 -21.55
CA PHE A 159 -10.83 -6.33 -23.00
C PHE A 159 -10.08 -7.48 -23.70
N ARG A 160 -9.07 -8.06 -23.04
CA ARG A 160 -8.26 -9.14 -23.61
C ARG A 160 -8.94 -10.51 -23.53
N ASN A 161 -9.80 -10.74 -22.53
CA ASN A 161 -10.46 -12.02 -22.29
C ASN A 161 -12.00 -11.93 -22.27
N PRO A 162 -12.68 -11.46 -23.32
CA PRO A 162 -14.15 -11.38 -23.35
C PRO A 162 -14.82 -12.78 -23.28
N LYS A 163 -14.11 -13.84 -23.67
CA LYS A 163 -14.69 -15.18 -23.87
C LYS A 163 -15.10 -15.93 -22.60
N VAL A 164 -14.68 -15.53 -21.40
CA VAL A 164 -15.08 -16.21 -20.14
C VAL A 164 -16.44 -15.71 -19.62
N SER A 165 -16.84 -14.49 -20.00
CA SER A 165 -18.12 -13.90 -19.56
C SER A 165 -19.33 -14.62 -20.15
N ASP A 166 -19.21 -15.16 -21.37
CA ASP A 166 -20.32 -15.79 -22.07
C ASP A 166 -20.65 -17.19 -21.51
N TYR A 167 -19.64 -17.95 -21.07
CA TYR A 167 -19.87 -19.29 -20.50
C TYR A 167 -20.59 -19.29 -19.15
N VAL A 168 -20.41 -18.25 -18.32
CA VAL A 168 -21.07 -18.11 -17.01
C VAL A 168 -22.52 -17.66 -17.15
N ASN A 169 -22.87 -16.96 -18.22
CA ASN A 169 -24.26 -16.59 -18.53
C ASN A 169 -25.03 -17.74 -19.20
N ASP A 170 -24.38 -18.56 -20.03
CA ASP A 170 -25.04 -19.65 -20.76
C ASP A 170 -25.34 -20.89 -19.88
N THR A 171 -24.64 -21.04 -18.75
CA THR A 171 -24.88 -22.13 -17.77
C THR A 171 -25.89 -21.78 -16.68
N ARG A 172 -26.47 -20.58 -16.72
CA ARG A 172 -27.52 -20.11 -15.79
C ARG A 172 -28.91 -20.01 -16.45
N ILE A 173 -29.11 -20.67 -17.58
CA ILE A 173 -30.43 -20.83 -18.22
C ILE A 173 -30.84 -22.31 -18.14
#